data_AF-A0A7S1DXC7-F1
#
_entry.id   AF-A0A7S1DXC7-F1
#
_cell.length_a   1.000
_cell.length_b   1.000
_cell.length_c   1.000
_cell.angle_alpha   90.00
_cell.angle_beta   90.00
_cell.angle_gamma   90.00
#
_symmetry.space_group_name_H-M   'P 1'
#
loop_
_entity.id
_entity.type
_entity.pdbx_description
1 polymer ?
#
loop_
_entity_poly.entity_id
_entity_poly.type
_entity_poly.pdbx_seq_one_letter_code
_entity_poly.pdbx_strand_id
1 'polypeptide(L)'
;CALQEGALDVILALIRPNACGPTECHDALRMLGALLSHRKFCQVFLDAGGVGKLLSVEQTQYCASSIALCLLSVACFRGVMDKVCRLAEPDPLALTDFALRLLDLGDDTASCNILQFLAKVLSYQVFLGAFDSLKGAQLLNKSARRMLDAAVEGRSLAKNVLKYNSCALRNYLRSHLLFAHHLIIAATCRDNATTGSSTKPQPKLINKSVDCEAEDQVA
;
A
#
# COMPACT_ATOMS: atom_id res chain seq x y z
N CYS A 1 -19.10 -12.94 -12.49
CA CYS A 1 -19.57 -14.25 -11.97
C CYS A 1 -20.61 -13.92 -10.93
N ALA A 2 -21.90 -14.19 -11.18
CA ALA A 2 -23.00 -13.73 -10.31
C ALA A 2 -22.82 -14.07 -8.82
N LEU A 3 -22.18 -15.20 -8.51
CA LEU A 3 -21.82 -15.59 -7.14
C LEU A 3 -20.78 -14.67 -6.48
N GLN A 4 -19.78 -14.20 -7.23
CA GLN A 4 -18.75 -13.29 -6.71
C GLN A 4 -19.30 -11.88 -6.48
N GLU A 5 -20.18 -11.43 -7.37
CA GLU A 5 -20.86 -10.13 -7.24
C GLU A 5 -21.82 -10.14 -6.04
N GLY A 6 -22.64 -11.18 -5.89
CA GLY A 6 -23.52 -11.34 -4.74
C GLY A 6 -22.77 -11.45 -3.40
N ALA A 7 -21.66 -12.20 -3.35
CA ALA A 7 -20.84 -12.30 -2.14
C ALA A 7 -20.18 -10.95 -1.78
N LEU A 8 -19.69 -10.22 -2.78
CA LEU A 8 -19.10 -8.90 -2.57
C LEU A 8 -20.14 -7.92 -2.01
N ASP A 9 -21.36 -7.89 -2.56
CA ASP A 9 -22.41 -6.97 -2.10
C ASP A 9 -22.80 -7.22 -0.64
N VAL A 10 -22.89 -8.49 -0.23
CA VAL A 10 -23.16 -8.87 1.16
C VAL A 10 -22.03 -8.38 2.08
N ILE A 11 -20.77 -8.64 1.71
CA ILE A 11 -19.62 -8.21 2.53
C ILE A 11 -19.55 -6.69 2.63
N LEU A 12 -19.72 -5.99 1.50
CA LEU A 12 -19.74 -4.53 1.47
C LEU A 12 -20.91 -3.95 2.28
N ALA A 13 -22.03 -4.68 2.40
CA ALA A 13 -23.13 -4.28 3.25
C ALA A 13 -22.79 -4.39 4.74
N LEU A 14 -22.08 -5.45 5.12
CA LEU A 14 -21.69 -5.70 6.51
C LEU A 14 -20.65 -4.70 7.02
N ILE A 15 -19.68 -4.29 6.19
CA ILE A 15 -18.64 -3.35 6.61
C ILE A 15 -19.10 -1.88 6.65
N ARG A 16 -20.35 -1.57 6.27
CA ARG A 16 -20.83 -0.19 6.33
C ARG A 16 -20.81 0.33 7.77
N PRO A 17 -20.56 1.62 7.99
CA PRO A 17 -20.67 2.23 9.31
C PRO A 17 -22.04 1.91 9.93
N ASN A 18 -22.03 1.45 11.19
CA ASN A 18 -23.22 1.10 11.96
C ASN A 18 -24.08 -0.05 11.41
N ALA A 19 -23.61 -0.84 10.43
CA ALA A 19 -24.38 -1.96 9.89
C ALA A 19 -24.33 -3.21 10.78
N CYS A 20 -23.22 -3.43 11.48
CA CYS A 20 -23.04 -4.54 12.40
C CYS A 20 -22.15 -4.15 13.58
N GLY A 21 -22.07 -5.01 14.59
CA GLY A 21 -21.17 -4.81 15.73
C GLY A 21 -19.69 -4.90 15.34
N PRO A 22 -18.78 -4.56 16.26
CA PRO A 22 -17.34 -4.55 15.98
C PRO A 22 -16.81 -5.95 15.61
N THR A 23 -17.36 -7.02 16.20
CA THR A 23 -16.98 -8.41 15.93
C THR A 23 -17.37 -8.84 14.53
N GLU A 24 -18.62 -8.62 14.15
CA GLU A 24 -19.13 -8.98 12.82
C GLU A 24 -18.42 -8.17 11.73
N CYS A 25 -18.11 -6.89 12.00
CA CYS A 25 -17.34 -6.04 11.09
C CYS A 25 -15.91 -6.58 10.92
N HIS A 26 -15.24 -6.95 12.01
CA HIS A 26 -13.91 -7.54 11.97
C HIS A 26 -13.88 -8.85 11.15
N ASP A 27 -14.85 -9.73 11.35
CA ASP A 27 -14.95 -11.00 10.61
C ASP A 27 -15.25 -10.78 9.13
N ALA A 28 -16.17 -9.87 8.81
CA ALA A 28 -16.46 -9.48 7.43
C ALA A 28 -15.22 -8.90 6.72
N LEU A 29 -14.42 -8.08 7.42
CA LEU A 29 -13.16 -7.54 6.90
C LEU A 29 -12.09 -8.62 6.71
N ARG A 30 -11.99 -9.62 7.58
CA ARG A 30 -11.06 -10.74 7.37
C ARG A 30 -11.44 -11.56 6.15
N MET A 31 -12.74 -11.86 6.00
CA MET A 31 -13.26 -12.56 4.82
C MET A 31 -13.01 -11.75 3.55
N LEU A 32 -13.23 -10.43 3.60
CA LEU A 32 -12.89 -9.53 2.49
C LEU A 32 -11.39 -9.62 2.16
N GLY A 33 -10.52 -9.50 3.15
CA GLY A 33 -9.06 -9.58 2.98
C GLY A 33 -8.61 -10.87 2.30
N ALA A 34 -9.21 -12.01 2.67
CA ALA A 34 -8.94 -13.30 2.04
C ALA A 34 -9.42 -13.35 0.58
N LEU A 35 -10.62 -12.85 0.29
CA LEU A 35 -11.14 -12.79 -1.08
C LEU A 35 -10.32 -11.84 -1.97
N LEU A 36 -9.84 -10.73 -1.41
CA LEU A 36 -8.98 -9.77 -2.10
C LEU A 36 -7.63 -10.38 -2.49
N SER A 37 -7.18 -11.46 -1.85
CA SER A 37 -5.99 -12.23 -2.27
C SER A 37 -6.14 -12.91 -3.63
N HIS A 38 -7.34 -12.89 -4.23
CA HIS A 38 -7.56 -13.32 -5.60
C HIS A 38 -7.67 -12.11 -6.54
N ARG A 39 -6.71 -11.98 -7.48
CA ARG A 39 -6.64 -10.85 -8.42
C ARG A 39 -7.97 -10.52 -9.12
N LYS A 40 -8.70 -11.53 -9.59
CA LYS A 40 -10.00 -11.32 -10.27
C LYS A 40 -11.03 -10.70 -9.33
N PHE A 41 -11.11 -11.18 -8.09
CA PHE A 41 -12.02 -10.64 -7.09
C PHE A 41 -11.60 -9.23 -6.68
N CYS A 42 -10.30 -8.99 -6.50
CA CYS A 42 -9.76 -7.66 -6.20
C CYS A 42 -10.09 -6.63 -7.29
N GLN A 43 -10.13 -7.04 -8.56
CA GLN A 43 -10.58 -6.18 -9.67
C GLN A 43 -12.07 -5.85 -9.57
N VAL A 44 -12.93 -6.85 -9.32
CA VAL A 44 -14.38 -6.65 -9.13
C VAL A 44 -14.64 -5.72 -7.93
N PHE A 45 -13.94 -5.94 -6.81
CA PHE A 45 -13.99 -5.06 -5.64
C PHE A 45 -13.64 -3.61 -5.99
N LEU A 46 -12.55 -3.40 -6.73
CA LEU A 46 -12.12 -2.07 -7.15
C LEU A 46 -13.15 -1.41 -8.07
N ASP A 47 -13.63 -2.15 -9.08
CA ASP A 47 -14.59 -1.65 -10.07
C ASP A 47 -15.97 -1.34 -9.42
N ALA A 48 -16.31 -1.99 -8.30
CA ALA A 48 -17.50 -1.72 -7.48
C ALA A 48 -17.34 -0.56 -6.46
N GLY A 49 -16.26 0.24 -6.56
CA GLY A 49 -15.96 1.33 -5.64
C GLY A 49 -15.58 0.86 -4.23
N GLY A 50 -15.12 -0.39 -4.10
CA GLY A 50 -14.86 -1.04 -2.81
C GLY A 50 -13.82 -0.33 -1.96
N VAL A 51 -12.82 0.32 -2.58
CA VAL A 51 -11.79 1.08 -1.85
C VAL A 51 -12.40 2.23 -1.06
N GLY A 52 -13.32 3.00 -1.66
CA GLY A 52 -14.01 4.09 -0.96
C GLY A 52 -14.86 3.58 0.20
N LYS A 53 -15.55 2.45 0.01
CA LYS A 53 -16.33 1.80 1.07
C LYS A 53 -15.43 1.31 2.21
N LEU A 54 -14.27 0.73 1.90
CA LEU A 54 -13.29 0.33 2.91
C LEU A 54 -12.76 1.51 3.72
N LEU A 55 -12.54 2.66 3.08
CA LEU A 55 -12.07 3.89 3.74
C LEU A 55 -13.14 4.55 4.61
N SER A 56 -14.40 4.22 4.41
CA SER A 56 -15.51 4.66 5.26
C SER A 56 -15.60 3.89 6.58
N VAL A 57 -14.89 2.77 6.70
CA VAL A 57 -14.88 1.95 7.93
C VAL A 57 -14.11 2.68 9.03
N GLU A 58 -14.69 2.72 10.23
CA GLU A 58 -14.06 3.34 11.39
C GLU A 58 -12.77 2.58 11.80
N GLN A 59 -11.68 3.32 11.97
CA GLN A 59 -10.38 2.79 12.35
C GLN A 59 -10.26 2.54 13.86
N THR A 60 -11.06 1.61 14.37
CA THR A 60 -10.93 1.16 15.76
C THR A 60 -9.74 0.23 15.90
N GLN A 61 -9.15 0.16 17.10
CA GLN A 61 -8.07 -0.80 17.37
C GLN A 61 -8.48 -2.26 17.08
N TYR A 62 -9.76 -2.58 17.29
CA TYR A 62 -10.32 -3.92 17.07
C TYR A 62 -10.37 -4.31 15.58
N CYS A 63 -10.69 -3.38 14.69
CA CYS A 63 -10.76 -3.64 13.25
C CYS A 63 -9.44 -3.36 12.50
N ALA A 64 -8.50 -2.66 13.13
CA ALA A 64 -7.28 -2.15 12.48
C ALA A 64 -6.50 -3.21 11.70
N SER A 65 -6.31 -4.40 12.28
CA SER A 65 -5.56 -5.49 11.65
C SER A 65 -6.23 -6.04 10.38
N SER A 66 -7.56 -6.21 10.41
CA SER A 66 -8.36 -6.69 9.28
C SER A 66 -8.48 -5.65 8.17
N ILE A 67 -8.61 -4.37 8.52
CA ILE A 67 -8.58 -3.27 7.54
C ILE A 67 -7.20 -3.20 6.87
N ALA A 68 -6.12 -3.26 7.66
CA ALA A 68 -4.77 -3.26 7.13
C ALA A 68 -4.48 -4.45 6.21
N LEU A 69 -5.03 -5.63 6.53
CA LEU A 69 -4.97 -6.80 5.65
C LEU A 69 -5.64 -6.54 4.30
N CYS A 70 -6.83 -5.93 4.28
CA CYS A 70 -7.53 -5.59 3.04
C CYS A 70 -6.69 -4.65 2.15
N LEU A 71 -6.09 -3.60 2.75
CA LEU A 71 -5.22 -2.67 2.02
C LEU A 71 -4.00 -3.37 1.43
N LEU A 72 -3.35 -4.24 2.22
CA LEU A 72 -2.22 -5.04 1.75
C LEU A 72 -2.63 -5.96 0.58
N SER A 73 -3.76 -6.66 0.69
CA SER A 73 -4.25 -7.55 -0.37
C SER A 73 -4.48 -6.81 -1.68
N VAL A 74 -4.99 -5.58 -1.65
CA VAL A 74 -5.12 -4.74 -2.87
C VAL A 74 -3.76 -4.40 -3.46
N ALA A 75 -2.78 -4.04 -2.62
CA ALA A 75 -1.44 -3.67 -3.06
C ALA A 75 -0.61 -4.83 -3.63
N CYS A 76 -1.02 -6.08 -3.44
CA CYS A 76 -0.33 -7.25 -3.96
C CYS A 76 -0.36 -7.35 -5.51
N PHE A 77 -1.31 -6.69 -6.18
CA PHE A 77 -1.47 -6.81 -7.63
C PHE A 77 -1.13 -5.51 -8.36
N ARG A 78 0.01 -5.49 -9.06
CA ARG A 78 0.45 -4.32 -9.85
C ARG A 78 -0.63 -3.75 -10.76
N GLY A 79 -1.31 -4.61 -11.54
CA GLY A 79 -2.38 -4.16 -12.44
C GLY A 79 -3.63 -3.60 -11.74
N VAL A 80 -3.85 -3.95 -10.47
CA VAL A 80 -4.90 -3.33 -9.64
C VAL A 80 -4.39 -1.98 -9.13
N MET A 81 -3.17 -1.92 -8.61
CA MET A 81 -2.56 -0.67 -8.15
C MET A 81 -2.43 0.39 -9.24
N ASP A 82 -2.15 0.00 -10.48
CA ASP A 82 -2.15 0.92 -11.62
C ASP A 82 -3.52 1.60 -11.78
N LYS A 83 -4.62 0.86 -11.59
CA LYS A 83 -5.97 1.42 -11.60
C LYS A 83 -6.20 2.31 -10.37
N VAL A 84 -5.79 1.87 -9.18
CA VAL A 84 -5.90 2.66 -7.93
C VAL A 84 -5.20 4.02 -8.07
N CYS A 85 -4.02 4.06 -8.68
CA CYS A 85 -3.28 5.31 -8.93
C CYS A 85 -4.02 6.30 -9.83
N ARG A 86 -5.04 5.86 -10.57
CA ARG A 86 -5.86 6.68 -11.48
C ARG A 86 -7.26 6.96 -10.94
N LEU A 87 -7.59 6.52 -9.73
CA LEU A 87 -8.88 6.84 -9.12
C LEU A 87 -8.96 8.33 -8.86
N ALA A 88 -10.13 8.91 -9.17
CA ALA A 88 -10.46 10.26 -8.74
C ALA A 88 -10.84 10.28 -7.25
N GLU A 89 -11.60 9.28 -6.79
CA GLU A 89 -12.07 9.15 -5.41
C GLU A 89 -12.20 7.66 -5.01
N PRO A 90 -11.68 7.24 -3.84
CA PRO A 90 -10.74 7.99 -3.02
C PRO A 90 -9.42 8.17 -3.77
N ASP A 91 -8.84 9.35 -3.67
CA ASP A 91 -7.54 9.62 -4.27
C ASP A 91 -6.41 8.89 -3.52
N PRO A 92 -5.22 8.74 -4.14
CA PRO A 92 -4.06 8.15 -3.46
C PRO A 92 -3.66 8.86 -2.16
N LEU A 93 -4.00 10.15 -2.00
CA LEU A 93 -3.71 10.90 -0.78
C LEU A 93 -4.57 10.40 0.38
N ALA A 94 -5.88 10.28 0.20
CA ALA A 94 -6.81 9.74 1.19
C ALA A 94 -6.46 8.31 1.59
N LEU A 95 -6.07 7.48 0.62
CA LEU A 95 -5.62 6.11 0.90
C LEU A 95 -4.33 6.08 1.72
N THR A 96 -3.39 6.99 1.42
CA THR A 96 -2.12 7.10 2.15
C THR A 96 -2.34 7.61 3.57
N ASP A 97 -3.16 8.66 3.76
CA ASP A 97 -3.52 9.18 5.08
C ASP A 97 -4.18 8.09 5.94
N PHE A 98 -5.16 7.38 5.36
CA PHE A 98 -5.85 6.30 6.04
C PHE A 98 -4.88 5.20 6.48
N ALA A 99 -3.96 4.77 5.62
CA ALA A 99 -2.93 3.80 5.97
C ALA A 99 -1.98 4.30 7.08
N LEU A 100 -1.56 5.56 7.02
CA LEU A 100 -0.67 6.16 8.02
C LEU A 100 -1.35 6.29 9.39
N ARG A 101 -2.65 6.59 9.45
CA ARG A 101 -3.42 6.57 10.70
C ARG A 101 -3.49 5.18 11.32
N LEU A 102 -3.67 4.12 10.52
CA LEU A 102 -3.61 2.73 11.00
C LEU A 102 -2.23 2.38 11.58
N LEU A 103 -1.14 2.86 10.96
CA LEU A 103 0.21 2.68 11.51
C LEU A 103 0.39 3.42 12.83
N ASP A 104 -0.24 4.59 13.00
CA ASP A 104 -0.10 5.38 14.22
C ASP A 104 -0.81 4.75 15.42
N LEU A 105 -1.95 4.07 15.20
CA LEU A 105 -2.69 3.31 16.22
C LEU A 105 -1.80 2.35 17.02
N GLY A 106 -0.77 1.78 16.38
CA GLY A 106 0.25 0.97 17.06
C GLY A 106 -0.14 -0.48 17.35
N ASP A 107 -1.18 -1.01 16.69
CA ASP A 107 -1.43 -2.45 16.68
C ASP A 107 -0.32 -3.16 15.90
N ASP A 108 0.31 -4.18 16.49
CA ASP A 108 1.50 -4.83 15.93
C ASP A 108 1.19 -5.55 14.60
N THR A 109 0.02 -6.21 14.52
CA THR A 109 -0.43 -6.92 13.31
C THR A 109 -0.80 -5.94 12.19
N ALA A 110 -1.58 -4.90 12.51
CA ALA A 110 -1.92 -3.84 11.58
C ALA A 110 -0.66 -3.13 11.06
N SER A 111 0.27 -2.79 11.95
CA SER A 111 1.55 -2.17 11.60
C SER A 111 2.35 -3.04 10.63
N CYS A 112 2.43 -4.35 10.89
CA CYS A 112 3.07 -5.31 9.99
C CYS A 112 2.46 -5.26 8.57
N ASN A 113 1.12 -5.28 8.48
CA ASN A 113 0.41 -5.24 7.19
C ASN A 113 0.55 -3.88 6.48
N ILE A 114 0.43 -2.76 7.20
CA ILE A 114 0.58 -1.42 6.64
C ILE A 114 2.00 -1.17 6.16
N LEU A 115 3.03 -1.61 6.88
CA LEU A 115 4.41 -1.44 6.43
C LEU A 115 4.71 -2.26 5.17
N GLN A 116 4.12 -3.46 5.04
CA GLN A 116 4.17 -4.22 3.79
C GLN A 116 3.47 -3.51 2.65
N PHE A 117 2.29 -2.93 2.92
CA PHE A 117 1.55 -2.11 1.97
C PHE A 117 2.41 -0.92 1.51
N LEU A 118 2.97 -0.14 2.43
CA LEU A 118 3.85 1.00 2.15
C LEU A 118 5.08 0.58 1.34
N ALA A 119 5.72 -0.55 1.69
CA ALA A 119 6.84 -1.07 0.92
C ALA A 119 6.47 -1.35 -0.55
N LYS A 120 5.23 -1.75 -0.84
CA LYS A 120 4.77 -1.96 -2.22
C LYS A 120 4.41 -0.64 -2.92
N VAL A 121 3.66 0.25 -2.25
CA VAL A 121 3.07 1.43 -2.90
C VAL A 121 4.03 2.61 -3.06
N LEU A 122 5.12 2.68 -2.28
CA LEU A 122 6.10 3.79 -2.40
C LEU A 122 6.93 3.75 -3.70
N SER A 123 6.72 2.74 -4.55
CA SER A 123 7.24 2.70 -5.93
C SER A 123 6.41 3.53 -6.93
N TYR A 124 5.18 3.92 -6.56
CA TYR A 124 4.29 4.73 -7.39
C TYR A 124 4.41 6.20 -6.99
N GLN A 125 4.65 7.07 -7.98
CA GLN A 125 4.92 8.49 -7.75
C GLN A 125 3.79 9.19 -6.97
N VAL A 126 2.53 8.85 -7.24
CA VAL A 126 1.37 9.45 -6.56
C VAL A 126 1.33 9.11 -5.07
N PHE A 127 1.67 7.87 -4.71
CA PHE A 127 1.75 7.43 -3.31
C PHE A 127 2.99 7.98 -2.62
N LEU A 128 4.12 8.09 -3.32
CA LEU A 128 5.33 8.70 -2.78
C LEU A 128 5.10 10.18 -2.43
N GLY A 129 4.51 10.95 -3.34
CA GLY A 129 4.20 12.36 -3.10
C GLY A 129 3.18 12.57 -1.98
N ALA A 130 2.13 11.74 -1.94
CA ALA A 130 1.17 11.73 -0.84
C ALA A 130 1.86 11.44 0.50
N PHE A 131 2.69 10.41 0.56
CA PHE A 131 3.43 10.01 1.75
C PHE A 131 4.36 11.13 2.26
N ASP A 132 5.05 11.84 1.37
CA ASP A 132 5.88 13.00 1.73
C ASP A 132 5.05 14.13 2.33
N SER A 133 3.93 14.47 1.68
CA SER A 133 3.04 15.55 2.14
C SER A 133 2.45 15.29 3.53
N LEU A 134 2.25 14.01 3.87
CA LEU A 134 1.72 13.55 5.15
C LEU A 134 2.81 13.26 6.20
N LYS A 135 4.06 13.64 5.93
CA LYS A 135 5.22 13.37 6.82
C LYS A 135 5.37 11.89 7.17
N GLY A 136 5.04 10.99 6.24
CA GLY A 136 5.03 9.53 6.47
C GLY A 136 6.37 8.97 6.94
N ALA A 137 7.50 9.56 6.53
CA ALA A 137 8.82 9.16 6.99
C ALA A 137 8.99 9.31 8.52
N GLN A 138 8.34 10.31 9.13
CA GLN A 138 8.35 10.49 10.59
C GLN A 138 7.57 9.37 11.29
N LEU A 139 6.46 8.92 10.69
CA LEU A 139 5.67 7.80 11.20
C LEU A 139 6.41 6.45 11.06
N LEU A 140 7.16 6.23 9.97
CA LEU A 140 8.04 5.08 9.86
C LEU A 140 9.08 5.05 10.99
N ASN A 141 9.74 6.19 11.24
CA ASN A 141 10.71 6.31 12.33
C ASN A 141 10.08 6.11 13.71
N LYS A 142 8.88 6.66 13.94
CA LYS A 142 8.11 6.46 15.18
C LYS A 142 7.76 4.98 15.38
N SER A 143 7.29 4.30 14.33
CA SER A 143 6.99 2.86 14.35
C SER A 143 8.25 2.03 14.63
N ALA A 144 9.37 2.31 13.95
CA ALA A 144 10.62 1.61 14.15
C ALA A 144 11.14 1.73 15.59
N ARG A 145 11.07 2.94 16.17
CA ARG A 145 11.47 3.18 17.57
C ARG A 145 10.63 2.36 18.54
N ARG A 146 9.29 2.42 18.42
CA ARG A 146 8.37 1.61 19.25
C ARG A 146 8.70 0.11 19.18
N MET A 147 9.07 -0.39 18.00
CA MET A 147 9.36 -1.80 17.80
C MET A 147 10.76 -2.22 18.23
N LEU A 148 11.72 -1.30 18.25
CA LEU A 148 13.04 -1.58 18.80
C LEU A 148 12.92 -1.80 20.31
N ASP A 149 12.15 -0.96 21.00
CA ASP A 149 11.86 -1.10 22.43
C ASP A 149 11.12 -2.43 22.70
N ALA A 150 10.12 -2.75 21.87
CA ALA A 150 9.37 -4.01 21.91
C ALA A 150 10.21 -5.28 21.68
N ALA A 151 11.22 -5.19 20.81
CA ALA A 151 12.07 -6.33 20.46
C ALA A 151 12.97 -6.72 21.63
N VAL A 152 13.40 -5.73 22.44
CA VAL A 152 14.14 -5.97 23.69
C VAL A 152 13.26 -6.72 24.70
N GLU A 153 11.95 -6.46 24.70
CA GLU A 153 10.96 -7.14 25.54
C GLU A 153 10.57 -8.54 25.03
N GLY A 154 11.12 -8.99 23.89
CA GLY A 154 10.88 -10.33 23.37
C GLY A 154 9.55 -10.52 22.63
N ARG A 155 8.88 -9.46 22.19
CA ARG A 155 7.64 -9.57 21.40
C ARG A 155 7.88 -10.23 20.04
N SER A 156 7.14 -11.30 19.74
CA SER A 156 7.34 -12.16 18.56
C SER A 156 7.16 -11.42 17.23
N LEU A 157 6.23 -10.47 17.15
CA LEU A 157 5.93 -9.70 15.94
C LEU A 157 6.89 -8.55 15.67
N ALA A 158 7.64 -8.07 16.68
CA ALA A 158 8.51 -6.91 16.55
C ALA A 158 9.54 -7.07 15.42
N LYS A 159 10.08 -8.28 15.23
CA LYS A 159 11.01 -8.62 14.14
C LYS A 159 10.38 -8.42 12.76
N ASN A 160 9.13 -8.85 12.58
CA ASN A 160 8.41 -8.69 11.31
C ASN A 160 8.12 -7.22 11.03
N VAL A 161 7.65 -6.48 12.04
CA VAL A 161 7.39 -5.05 11.90
C VAL A 161 8.67 -4.30 11.53
N LEU A 162 9.81 -4.58 12.18
CA LEU A 162 11.11 -4.00 11.84
C LEU A 162 11.60 -4.37 10.43
N LYS A 163 11.43 -5.64 10.01
CA LYS A 163 11.75 -6.11 8.65
C LYS A 163 11.00 -5.27 7.61
N TYR A 164 9.69 -5.13 7.77
CA TYR A 164 8.87 -4.40 6.80
C TYR A 164 9.05 -2.88 6.89
N ASN A 165 9.34 -2.34 8.07
CA ASN A 165 9.73 -0.94 8.22
C ASN A 165 10.99 -0.64 7.40
N SER A 166 12.01 -1.48 7.54
CA SER A 166 13.25 -1.39 6.77
C SER A 166 13.02 -1.53 5.27
N CYS A 167 12.10 -2.41 4.86
CA CYS A 167 11.70 -2.57 3.47
C CYS A 167 11.02 -1.31 2.92
N ALA A 168 10.06 -0.74 3.66
CA ALA A 168 9.38 0.49 3.29
C ALA A 168 10.34 1.66 3.18
N LEU A 169 11.25 1.83 4.14
CA LEU A 169 12.27 2.88 4.12
C LEU A 169 13.24 2.71 2.93
N ARG A 170 13.69 1.49 2.65
CA ARG A 170 14.54 1.22 1.49
C ARG A 170 13.85 1.59 0.18
N ASN A 171 12.58 1.21 0.03
CA ASN A 171 11.83 1.48 -1.19
C ASN A 171 11.50 2.96 -1.33
N TYR A 172 11.19 3.64 -0.23
CA TYR A 172 11.06 5.10 -0.16
C TYR A 172 12.29 5.81 -0.72
N LEU A 173 13.47 5.51 -0.16
CA LEU A 173 14.73 6.12 -0.58
C LEU A 173 15.06 5.78 -2.03
N ARG A 174 14.90 4.51 -2.42
CA ARG A 174 15.14 4.05 -3.79
C ARG A 174 14.26 4.79 -4.79
N SER A 175 12.97 4.94 -4.52
CA SER A 175 12.04 5.64 -5.40
C SER A 175 12.41 7.11 -5.56
N HIS A 176 12.73 7.80 -4.47
CA HIS A 176 13.21 9.19 -4.52
C HIS A 176 14.45 9.34 -5.40
N LEU A 177 15.43 8.44 -5.25
CA LEU A 177 16.64 8.44 -6.08
C LEU A 177 16.32 8.16 -7.56
N LEU A 178 15.42 7.23 -7.85
CA LEU A 178 15.00 6.92 -9.22
C LEU A 178 14.29 8.11 -9.88
N PHE A 179 13.35 8.76 -9.18
CA PHE A 179 12.66 9.93 -9.70
C PHE A 179 13.60 11.12 -9.88
N ALA A 180 14.50 11.38 -8.91
CA ALA A 180 15.51 12.42 -9.04
C ALA A 180 16.42 12.18 -10.26
N HIS A 181 16.89 10.94 -10.45
CA HIS A 181 17.68 10.56 -11.61
C HIS A 181 16.94 10.78 -12.94
N HIS A 182 15.66 10.40 -13.01
CA HIS A 182 14.84 10.65 -14.20
C HIS A 182 14.66 12.15 -14.49
N LEU A 183 14.50 12.98 -13.46
CA LEU A 183 14.41 14.44 -13.61
C LEU A 183 15.72 15.04 -14.15
N ILE A 184 16.87 14.60 -13.63
CA ILE A 184 18.19 15.06 -14.08
C ILE A 184 18.41 14.70 -15.56
N ILE A 185 18.17 13.45 -15.95
CA ILE A 185 18.30 13.02 -17.36
C ILE A 185 17.38 13.85 -18.26
N ALA A 186 16.12 14.06 -17.85
CA ALA A 186 15.16 14.83 -18.63
C ALA A 186 15.54 16.32 -18.76
N ALA A 187 16.30 16.87 -17.81
CA ALA A 187 16.87 18.21 -17.90
C ALA A 187 18.05 18.23 -18.88
N THR A 188 19.02 17.32 -18.73
CA THR A 188 20.19 17.24 -19.61
C THR A 188 19.82 16.99 -21.08
N CYS A 189 18.81 16.16 -21.35
CA CYS A 189 18.32 15.94 -22.71
C CYS A 189 17.66 17.19 -23.31
N ARG A 190 17.02 18.03 -22.51
CA ARG A 190 16.44 19.31 -22.96
C ARG A 190 17.52 20.32 -23.30
N ASP A 191 18.53 20.45 -22.45
CA ASP A 191 19.64 21.40 -22.66
C ASP A 191 20.46 21.07 -23.91
N ASN A 192 20.66 19.77 -24.17
CA ASN A 192 21.32 19.28 -25.40
C ASN A 192 20.46 19.50 -26.67
N ALA A 193 19.13 19.49 -26.56
CA ALA A 193 18.23 19.77 -27.68
C ALA A 193 18.22 21.27 -28.06
N THR A 194 18.42 22.17 -27.10
CA THR A 194 18.51 23.62 -27.31
C THR A 194 19.89 24.10 -27.80
N THR A 195 20.95 23.29 -27.67
CA THR A 195 22.33 23.66 -28.02
C THR A 195 22.86 23.06 -29.33
N GLY A 196 22.12 22.16 -29.99
CA GLY A 196 22.33 21.79 -31.39
C GLY A 196 23.29 20.63 -31.71
N SER A 197 23.01 19.98 -32.84
CA SER A 197 23.76 18.93 -33.54
C SER A 197 23.66 17.48 -33.04
N SER A 198 23.49 16.61 -34.03
CA SER A 198 23.32 15.16 -33.97
C SER A 198 24.52 14.44 -33.34
N THR A 199 24.27 13.62 -32.31
CA THR A 199 24.76 12.23 -32.24
C THR A 199 24.06 11.49 -31.10
N LYS A 200 23.29 10.44 -31.45
CA LYS A 200 22.63 9.55 -30.48
C LYS A 200 23.65 8.56 -29.90
N PRO A 201 23.51 8.24 -28.61
CA PRO A 201 23.59 6.85 -28.17
C PRO A 201 22.24 6.44 -27.56
N GLN A 202 21.68 5.33 -28.06
CA GLN A 202 20.48 4.72 -27.49
C GLN A 202 20.77 4.15 -26.09
N PRO A 203 19.95 4.44 -25.06
CA PRO A 203 19.99 3.67 -23.83
C PRO A 203 19.18 2.39 -24.03
N LYS A 204 19.86 1.24 -23.88
CA LYS A 204 19.20 -0.06 -23.72
C LYS A 204 18.33 0.00 -22.45
N LEU A 205 17.02 -0.22 -22.62
CA LEU A 205 16.09 -0.48 -21.52
C LEU A 205 16.61 -1.67 -20.71
N ILE A 206 17.16 -1.40 -19.53
CA ILE A 206 17.37 -2.42 -18.51
C ILE A 206 16.00 -2.71 -17.91
N ASN A 207 15.28 -3.62 -18.57
CA ASN A 207 14.14 -4.28 -17.98
C ASN A 207 14.68 -5.26 -16.92
N LYS A 208 14.78 -4.78 -15.68
CA LYS A 208 14.85 -5.62 -14.49
C LYS A 208 13.94 -5.00 -13.43
N SER A 209 12.64 -5.28 -13.55
CA SER A 209 11.85 -5.55 -12.37
C SER A 209 12.56 -6.67 -11.61
N VAL A 210 13.36 -6.30 -10.61
CA VAL A 210 13.81 -7.23 -9.60
C VAL A 210 12.61 -7.43 -8.70
N ASP A 211 11.92 -8.54 -8.94
CA ASP A 211 10.94 -9.08 -8.03
C ASP A 211 11.61 -9.23 -6.66
N CYS A 212 11.15 -8.46 -5.69
CA CYS A 212 11.39 -8.77 -4.29
C CYS A 212 10.48 -9.94 -3.94
N GLU A 213 11.07 -11.13 -4.13
CA GLU A 213 10.84 -12.38 -3.41
C GLU A 213 9.40 -12.92 -3.42
N ALA A 214 9.25 -13.99 -4.19
CA ALA A 214 8.40 -15.11 -3.84
C ALA A 214 8.74 -15.57 -2.41
N GLU A 215 7.72 -15.68 -1.56
CA GLU A 215 7.59 -16.78 -0.62
C GLU A 215 6.13 -16.85 -0.13
N ASP A 216 5.55 -18.04 -0.36
CA ASP A 216 4.33 -18.65 0.15
C ASP A 216 2.98 -17.94 -0.01
N GLN A 217 2.38 -18.19 -1.17
CA GLN A 217 0.95 -18.49 -1.23
C GLN A 217 0.70 -19.81 -0.50
N VAL A 218 0.16 -19.74 0.71
CA VAL A 218 -0.73 -20.79 1.18
C VAL A 218 -2.14 -20.24 1.10
N ALA A 219 -2.98 -21.01 0.40
CA ALA A 219 -4.40 -20.81 0.25
C ALA A 219 -5.13 -20.63 1.58
#